data_AF-M2BJV8-F1
#
_entry.id   AF-M2BJV8-F1
#
_cell.length_a   1.000
_cell.length_b   1.000
_cell.length_c   1.000
_cell.angle_alpha   90.00
_cell.angle_beta   90.00
_cell.angle_gamma   90.00
#
_symmetry.space_group_name_H-M   'P 1'
#
loop_
_entity.id
_entity.type
_entity.pdbx_description
1 polymer ?
#
loop_
_entity_poly.entity_id
_entity_poly.type
_entity_poly.pdbx_seq_one_letter_code
_entity_poly.pdbx_strand_id
1 'polypeptide(L)' 'MKYYTTKEVAEKAGTQPAITRRWAMDNGVSFVGEGFRKNYLWTEKDLKAFLKRNKQAGRPPTKK' A
#
# COMPACT_ATOMS: atom_id res chain seq x y z
N MET A 1 6.25 -14.01 -13.20
CA MET A 1 5.50 -13.03 -12.37
C MET A 1 6.44 -12.49 -11.31
N LYS A 2 6.65 -11.17 -11.24
CA LYS A 2 7.47 -10.54 -10.20
C LYS A 2 6.57 -10.04 -9.08
N TYR A 3 6.86 -10.45 -7.87
CA TYR A 3 6.18 -9.96 -6.67
C TYR A 3 7.06 -8.92 -5.98
N TYR A 4 6.42 -7.93 -5.36
CA TYR A 4 7.08 -6.94 -4.51
C TYR A 4 6.61 -7.10 -3.08
N THR A 5 7.52 -6.82 -2.16
CA THR A 5 7.20 -6.71 -0.74
C THR A 5 6.58 -5.35 -0.45
N THR A 6 5.85 -5.25 0.66
CA THR A 6 5.28 -3.97 1.12
C THR A 6 6.37 -2.91 1.34
N LYS A 7 7.57 -3.34 1.73
CA LYS A 7 8.73 -2.45 1.94
C LYS A 7 9.22 -1.85 0.62
N GLU A 8 9.41 -2.67 -0.41
CA GLU A 8 9.83 -2.18 -1.74
C GLU A 8 8.80 -1.23 -2.36
N VAL A 9 7.51 -1.53 -2.19
CA VAL A 9 6.43 -0.66 -2.68
C VAL A 9 6.44 0.68 -1.92
N ALA A 10 6.66 0.64 -0.61
CA ALA A 10 6.76 1.84 0.22
C ALA A 10 7.95 2.72 -0.20
N GLU A 11 9.12 2.13 -0.42
CA GLU A 11 10.32 2.81 -0.90
C GLU A 11 10.11 3.41 -2.29
N LYS A 12 9.56 2.64 -3.24
CA LYS A 12 9.26 3.13 -4.61
C LYS A 12 8.26 4.28 -4.62
N ALA A 13 7.27 4.25 -3.73
CA ALA A 13 6.25 5.28 -3.66
C ALA A 13 6.64 6.50 -2.83
N GLY A 14 7.75 6.42 -2.08
CA GLY A 14 8.17 7.43 -1.09
C GLY A 14 7.18 7.57 0.06
N THR A 15 6.58 6.46 0.51
CA THR A 15 5.54 6.47 1.56
C THR A 15 5.92 5.59 2.74
N GLN A 16 5.27 5.80 3.89
CA GLN A 16 5.48 4.92 5.04
C GLN A 16 4.89 3.52 4.80
N PRO A 17 5.58 2.44 5.22
CA PRO A 17 5.09 1.06 5.09
C PRO A 17 3.69 0.84 5.69
N ALA A 18 3.33 1.58 6.74
CA ALA A 18 2.01 1.51 7.35
C ALA A 18 0.88 1.92 6.38
N ILE A 19 1.10 2.98 5.58
CA ILE A 19 0.12 3.45 4.59
C ILE A 19 -0.01 2.44 3.45
N THR A 20 1.12 1.87 3.02
CA THR A 20 1.17 0.82 2.01
C THR A 20 0.42 -0.42 2.47
N ARG A 21 0.67 -0.86 3.71
CA ARG A 21 0.00 -2.00 4.34
C ARG A 21 -1.50 -1.80 4.45
N ARG A 22 -1.94 -0.60 4.87
CA ARG A 22 -3.36 -0.22 4.96
C ARG A 22 -4.03 -0.34 3.60
N TRP A 23 -3.43 0.24 2.57
CA TRP A 23 -3.98 0.17 1.22
C TRP A 23 -4.06 -1.26 0.69
N ALA A 24 -3.03 -2.09 0.92
CA ALA A 24 -3.05 -3.50 0.53
C ALA A 24 -4.19 -4.28 1.20
N MET A 25 -4.44 -4.01 2.49
CA MET A 25 -5.57 -4.60 3.21
C MET A 25 -6.91 -4.16 2.60
N ASP A 26 -7.09 -2.87 2.36
CA ASP A 26 -8.34 -2.30 1.84
C ASP A 26 -8.64 -2.75 0.39
N ASN A 27 -7.60 -3.10 -0.39
CA ASN A 27 -7.71 -3.53 -1.78
C ASN A 27 -7.62 -5.05 -1.97
N GLY A 28 -7.54 -5.83 -0.87
CA GLY A 28 -7.53 -7.29 -0.94
C GLY A 28 -6.27 -7.91 -1.55
N VAL A 29 -5.11 -7.26 -1.37
CA VAL A 29 -3.83 -7.80 -1.85
C VAL A 29 -3.51 -9.10 -1.11
N SER A 30 -3.12 -10.13 -1.85
CA SER A 30 -2.70 -11.42 -1.30
C SER A 30 -1.58 -11.25 -0.29
N PHE A 31 -1.66 -11.97 0.83
CA PHE A 31 -0.63 -11.94 1.86
C PHE A 31 -0.29 -13.35 2.33
N VAL A 32 0.92 -13.49 2.85
CA VAL A 32 1.42 -14.71 3.48
C VAL A 32 1.69 -14.41 4.95
N GLY A 33 1.22 -15.31 5.83
CA GLY A 33 1.40 -15.23 7.27
C GLY A 33 0.12 -14.93 8.05
N GLU A 34 0.17 -15.17 9.35
CA GLU A 34 -0.97 -15.08 10.26
C GLU A 34 -0.81 -13.92 11.26
N GLY A 35 -1.95 -13.40 11.73
CA GLY A 35 -2.01 -12.34 12.74
C GLY A 35 -1.26 -11.06 12.32
N PHE A 36 -0.28 -10.65 13.13
CA PHE A 36 0.48 -9.41 12.94
C PHE A 36 1.61 -9.52 11.90
N ARG A 37 2.04 -10.74 11.54
CA ARG A 37 3.16 -10.99 10.60
C ARG A 37 2.71 -11.22 9.15
N LYS A 38 1.72 -10.44 8.69
CA LYS A 38 1.26 -10.49 7.30
C LYS A 38 2.26 -9.81 6.37
N ASN A 39 2.83 -10.59 5.46
CA ASN A 39 3.65 -10.12 4.35
C ASN A 39 2.79 -10.04 3.08
N TYR A 40 2.44 -8.83 2.65
CA TYR A 40 1.66 -8.66 1.42
C TYR A 40 2.54 -8.89 0.19
N LEU A 41 2.02 -9.70 -0.73
CA LEU A 41 2.62 -10.04 -2.02
C LEU A 41 2.00 -9.14 -3.09
N TRP A 42 2.71 -8.08 -3.43
CA TRP A 42 2.23 -7.10 -4.41
C TRP A 42 2.57 -7.54 -5.82
N THR A 43 1.60 -7.49 -6.71
CA THR A 43 1.86 -7.64 -8.14
C THR A 43 2.26 -6.30 -8.75
N GLU A 44 2.78 -6.31 -9.98
CA GLU A 44 2.98 -5.08 -10.75
C GLU A 44 1.68 -4.28 -10.94
N LYS A 45 0.53 -4.95 -11.02
CA LYS A 45 -0.78 -4.31 -11.13
C LYS A 45 -1.13 -3.54 -9.87
N ASP A 46 -0.90 -4.15 -8.71
CA ASP A 46 -1.15 -3.52 -7.40
C ASP A 46 -0.22 -2.35 -7.17
N LEU A 47 1.06 -2.49 -7.52
CA LEU A 47 2.05 -1.40 -7.49
C LEU A 47 1.58 -0.20 -8.33
N LYS A 48 1.16 -0.43 -9.58
CA LYS A 48 0.67 0.63 -10.47
C LYS A 48 -0.60 1.29 -9.91
N ALA A 49 -1.53 0.50 -9.37
CA ALA A 49 -2.76 1.01 -8.76
C ALA A 49 -2.45 1.87 -7.52
N PHE A 50 -1.50 1.46 -6.69
CA PHE A 50 -1.07 2.22 -5.52
C PHE A 50 -0.35 3.51 -5.89
N LEU A 51 0.50 3.49 -6.91
CA LEU A 51 1.18 4.69 -7.42
C LEU A 51 0.19 5.68 -8.06
N LYS A 52 -0.86 5.18 -8.71
CA LYS A 52 -1.93 5.97 -9.34
C LYS A 52 -2.95 6.49 -8.32
N ARG A 53 -2.97 5.98 -7.09
CA ARG A 53 -3.95 6.42 -6.08
C ARG A 53 -3.80 7.92 -5.84
N ASN A 54 -4.92 8.59 -5.60
CA ASN A 54 -4.89 9.99 -5.20
C ASN A 54 -4.15 10.12 -3.86
N LYS A 55 -2.94 10.69 -3.87
CA LYS A 55 -2.09 10.92 -2.68
C LYS A 55 -2.57 12.14 -1.89
N GLN A 56 -3.89 12.34 -1.77
CA GLN A 56 -4.44 13.49 -1.09
C GLN A 56 -4.15 13.36 0.42
N ALA A 57 -3.01 13.92 0.83
CA ALA A 57 -2.64 14.05 2.22
C ALA A 57 -3.42 15.24 2.79
N GLY A 58 -4.30 14.98 3.75
CA GLY A 58 -4.92 16.04 4.53
C GLY A 58 -6.28 15.67 5.10
N ARG A 59 -6.48 16.01 6.37
CA ARG A 59 -7.80 16.31 6.92
C ARG A 59 -8.44 17.34 5.97
N PRO A 60 -9.69 17.14 5.50
CA PRO A 60 -10.33 18.13 4.65
C PRO A 60 -10.28 19.49 5.37
N PRO A 61 -9.91 20.58 4.69
CA PRO A 61 -9.88 21.89 5.31
C PRO A 61 -11.27 22.13 5.89
N THR A 62 -11.33 22.36 7.21
CA THR A 62 -12.53 22.83 7.88
C THR A 62 -12.94 24.13 7.19
N LYS A 63 -14.03 24.10 6.43
CA LYS A 63 -14.70 25.31 5.95
C LYS A 63 -15.08 26.12 7.20
N LYS A 64 -14.43 27.27 7.39
CA LYS A 64 -14.94 28.36 8.24
C LYS A 64 -15.78 29.27 7.37
#